data_AF-A0A9W8PXQ7-F1
#
_entry.id   AF-A0A9W8PXQ7-F1
#
_cell.length_a   1.000
_cell.length_b   1.000
_cell.length_c   1.000
_cell.angle_alpha   90.00
_cell.angle_beta   90.00
_cell.angle_gamma   90.00
#
_symmetry.space_group_name_H-M   'P 1'
#
loop_
_entity.id
_entity.type
_entity.pdbx_description
1 polymer ?
#
loop_
_entity_poly.entity_id
_entity_poly.type
_entity_poly.pdbx_seq_one_letter_code
_entity_poly.pdbx_strand_id
1 'polypeptide(L)'
;MSSPMDDEQHSDTRSASSVDSFDPPPTIETETITQKQVLEEMGNLVHQLYDPEICQHPEVHQETLRPQIAKLVKDDHILSVLPKDLKVQISRWCALHQPNWCPLVNRLLNHTVEECHYMVEVPNRLRDMEWTGVGSDVLRVYVALLKPLRKGLPEAQRRDVINKVREGLMTFADIYDEKIGAMREENDLVD
;
A
#
# COMPACT_ATOMS: atom_id res chain seq x y z
N MET A 1 46.49 13.36 59.37
CA MET A 1 45.22 12.70 58.99
C MET A 1 44.57 13.60 57.95
N SER A 2 44.14 13.23 56.76
CA SER A 2 44.19 12.03 55.90
C SER A 2 43.85 12.50 54.46
N SER A 3 44.15 11.69 53.44
CA SER A 3 43.86 11.92 51.99
C SER A 3 42.34 11.81 51.62
N PRO A 4 41.94 11.59 50.34
CA PRO A 4 41.25 12.48 49.38
C PRO A 4 39.80 12.02 49.04
N MET A 5 39.15 12.59 48.00
CA MET A 5 38.09 12.03 47.09
C MET A 5 37.18 13.17 46.56
N ASP A 6 37.19 13.47 45.26
CA ASP A 6 36.42 12.84 44.15
C ASP A 6 34.91 13.08 44.27
N ASP A 7 34.33 13.84 43.33
CA ASP A 7 33.43 13.21 42.35
C ASP A 7 33.05 14.17 41.21
N GLU A 8 33.43 13.73 40.02
CA GLU A 8 32.84 14.07 38.74
C GLU A 8 31.32 13.87 38.79
N GLN A 9 30.56 14.84 38.28
CA GLN A 9 29.28 14.51 37.66
C GLN A 9 29.24 15.10 36.26
N HIS A 10 29.91 14.35 35.38
CA HIS A 10 29.47 14.11 34.02
C HIS A 10 27.96 13.85 33.99
N SER A 11 27.15 14.88 33.78
CA SER A 11 25.80 14.67 33.25
C SER A 11 25.95 14.64 31.74
N ASP A 12 26.29 13.45 31.25
CA ASP A 12 26.18 13.08 29.85
C ASP A 12 24.83 13.52 29.29
N THR A 13 24.81 14.64 28.59
CA THR A 13 23.83 14.87 27.53
C THR A 13 24.03 13.74 26.53
N ARG A 14 23.28 12.66 26.73
CA ARG A 14 22.98 11.66 25.70
C ARG A 14 22.35 12.42 24.54
N SER A 15 23.21 12.91 23.67
CA SER A 15 22.87 13.23 22.29
C SER A 15 22.28 11.96 21.72
N ALA A 16 20.95 11.90 21.66
CA ALA A 16 20.23 10.93 20.86
C ALA A 16 20.67 11.19 19.42
N SER A 17 21.71 10.47 19.00
CA SER A 17 22.20 10.37 17.64
C SER A 17 21.02 9.98 16.73
N SER A 18 20.35 10.98 16.15
CA SER A 18 19.23 10.84 15.22
C SER A 18 19.74 10.41 13.83
N VAL A 19 20.39 9.25 13.78
CA VAL A 19 21.01 8.69 12.57
C VAL A 19 20.01 7.90 11.71
N ASP A 20 18.70 8.03 11.95
CA ASP A 20 17.63 7.41 11.12
C ASP A 20 16.82 8.44 10.32
N SER A 21 17.33 9.66 10.13
CA SER A 21 16.62 10.78 9.48
C SER A 21 16.98 10.98 7.99
N PHE A 22 17.14 9.90 7.23
CA PHE A 22 17.30 10.00 5.76
C PHE A 22 16.04 9.63 4.97
N ASP A 23 14.96 9.21 5.64
CA ASP A 23 13.70 8.92 4.97
C ASP A 23 12.87 10.21 4.89
N PRO A 24 12.53 10.71 3.68
CA PRO A 24 11.72 11.92 3.55
C PRO A 24 10.35 11.71 4.21
N PRO A 25 9.75 12.76 4.81
CA PRO A 25 8.41 12.65 5.37
C PRO A 25 7.40 12.26 4.29
N PRO A 26 6.30 11.56 4.65
CA PRO A 26 5.25 11.25 3.70
C PRO A 26 4.69 12.54 3.09
N THR A 27 4.35 12.49 1.81
CA THR A 27 3.78 13.62 1.09
C THR A 27 2.26 13.52 1.20
N ILE A 28 1.59 14.64 1.46
CA ILE A 28 0.13 14.70 1.41
C ILE A 28 -0.25 15.18 0.02
N GLU A 29 -0.91 14.33 -0.74
CA GLU A 29 -1.45 14.67 -2.06
C GLU A 29 -2.96 14.86 -1.95
N THR A 30 -3.50 15.77 -2.76
CA THR A 30 -4.96 15.95 -2.87
C THR A 30 -5.42 15.17 -4.08
N GLU A 31 -6.28 14.20 -3.84
CA GLU A 31 -6.93 13.43 -4.89
C GLU A 31 -8.40 13.83 -5.00
N THR A 32 -8.97 13.59 -6.18
CA THR A 32 -10.37 13.81 -6.47
C THR A 32 -10.96 12.54 -7.04
N ILE A 33 -12.08 12.11 -6.47
CA ILE A 33 -12.88 11.01 -7.01
C ILE A 33 -14.23 11.56 -7.47
N THR A 34 -14.63 11.17 -8.68
CA THR A 34 -15.89 11.59 -9.28
C THR A 34 -16.92 10.46 -9.22
N GLN A 35 -18.19 10.82 -9.18
CA GLN A 35 -19.29 9.86 -9.25
C GLN A 35 -19.21 8.99 -10.51
N LYS A 36 -18.85 9.58 -11.65
CA LYS A 36 -18.72 8.86 -12.93
C LYS A 36 -17.65 7.76 -12.85
N GLN A 37 -16.46 8.08 -12.36
CA GLN A 37 -15.37 7.11 -12.20
C GLN A 37 -15.78 5.94 -11.30
N VAL A 38 -16.41 6.23 -10.17
CA VAL A 38 -16.86 5.18 -9.23
C VAL A 38 -17.92 4.29 -9.87
N LEU A 39 -18.89 4.87 -10.59
CA LEU A 39 -19.92 4.09 -11.26
C LEU A 39 -19.36 3.25 -12.42
N GLU A 40 -18.36 3.73 -13.15
CA GLU A 40 -17.67 2.97 -14.20
C GLU A 40 -16.86 1.80 -13.61
N GLU A 41 -16.07 2.04 -12.56
CA GLU A 41 -15.32 0.99 -11.87
C GLU A 41 -16.24 -0.07 -11.24
N MET A 42 -17.43 0.34 -10.81
CA MET A 42 -18.36 -0.50 -10.06
C MET A 42 -19.57 -0.95 -10.86
N GLY A 43 -19.56 -0.78 -12.19
CA GLY A 43 -20.69 -1.14 -13.04
C GLY A 43 -21.17 -2.58 -12.81
N ASN A 44 -20.23 -3.52 -12.67
CA ASN A 44 -20.53 -4.92 -12.38
C ASN A 44 -21.23 -5.12 -11.02
N LEU A 45 -20.78 -4.39 -9.99
CA LEU A 45 -21.38 -4.45 -8.65
C LEU A 45 -22.77 -3.84 -8.63
N VAL A 46 -22.98 -2.74 -9.36
CA VAL A 46 -24.28 -2.12 -9.53
C VAL A 46 -25.25 -3.12 -10.15
N HIS A 47 -24.88 -3.75 -11.27
CA HIS A 47 -25.72 -4.78 -11.90
C HIS A 47 -26.05 -5.93 -10.94
N GLN A 48 -25.07 -6.38 -10.15
CA GLN A 48 -25.25 -7.45 -9.18
C GLN A 48 -26.18 -7.05 -8.02
N LEU A 49 -26.07 -5.82 -7.50
CA LEU A 49 -26.93 -5.34 -6.40
C LEU A 49 -28.40 -5.15 -6.82
N TYR A 50 -28.67 -5.00 -8.12
CA TYR A 50 -30.02 -4.91 -8.68
C TYR A 50 -30.51 -6.25 -9.25
N ASP A 51 -29.72 -7.32 -9.19
CA ASP A 51 -30.09 -8.63 -9.71
C ASP A 51 -31.09 -9.35 -8.77
N PRO A 52 -32.29 -9.73 -9.28
CA PRO A 52 -33.26 -10.49 -8.51
C PRO A 52 -32.74 -11.85 -8.01
N GLU A 53 -31.83 -12.50 -8.75
CA GLU A 53 -31.27 -13.82 -8.37
C GLU A 53 -30.36 -13.71 -7.15
N ILE A 54 -29.64 -12.60 -7.02
CA ILE A 54 -28.79 -12.30 -5.85
C ILE A 54 -29.65 -12.13 -4.59
N CYS A 55 -30.85 -11.57 -4.72
CA CYS A 55 -31.82 -11.49 -3.63
C CYS A 55 -32.40 -12.87 -3.23
N GLN A 56 -32.39 -13.84 -4.15
CA GLN A 56 -32.93 -15.19 -3.93
C GLN A 56 -31.89 -16.20 -3.44
N HIS A 57 -30.61 -16.01 -3.79
CA HIS A 57 -29.50 -16.87 -3.39
C HIS A 57 -28.35 -16.09 -2.71
N PRO A 58 -28.60 -15.49 -1.54
CA PRO A 58 -27.63 -14.63 -0.86
C PRO A 58 -26.30 -15.33 -0.54
N GLU A 59 -26.33 -16.63 -0.28
CA GLU A 59 -25.17 -17.41 0.18
C GLU A 59 -24.12 -17.63 -0.92
N VAL A 60 -24.55 -17.68 -2.18
CA VAL A 60 -23.68 -17.90 -3.35
C VAL A 60 -22.95 -16.61 -3.73
N HIS A 61 -23.59 -15.46 -3.51
CA HIS A 61 -23.05 -14.16 -3.90
C HIS A 61 -22.39 -13.41 -2.75
N GLN A 62 -22.50 -13.89 -1.51
CA GLN A 62 -21.88 -13.25 -0.35
C GLN A 62 -20.35 -13.23 -0.46
N GLU A 63 -19.72 -14.32 -0.91
CA GLU A 63 -18.25 -14.40 -0.99
C GLU A 63 -17.66 -13.44 -2.03
N THR A 64 -18.37 -13.21 -3.13
CA THR A 64 -17.96 -12.32 -4.23
C THR A 64 -18.33 -10.85 -3.98
N LEU A 65 -19.49 -10.59 -3.36
CA LEU A 65 -19.96 -9.23 -3.09
C LEU A 65 -19.31 -8.61 -1.85
N ARG A 66 -19.04 -9.40 -0.82
CA ARG A 66 -18.48 -8.90 0.44
C ARG A 66 -17.20 -8.08 0.26
N PRO A 67 -16.17 -8.49 -0.49
CA PRO A 67 -14.95 -7.68 -0.66
C PRO A 67 -15.23 -6.37 -1.41
N GLN A 68 -16.13 -6.40 -2.40
CA GLN A 68 -16.48 -5.21 -3.19
C GLN A 68 -17.26 -4.20 -2.35
N ILE A 69 -18.25 -4.68 -1.58
CA ILE A 69 -19.01 -3.86 -0.63
C ILE A 69 -18.11 -3.39 0.53
N ALA A 70 -17.12 -4.18 0.96
CA ALA A 70 -16.16 -3.74 1.96
C ALA A 70 -15.33 -2.54 1.48
N LYS A 71 -14.85 -2.56 0.22
CA LYS A 71 -14.13 -1.43 -0.39
C LYS A 71 -14.99 -0.17 -0.35
N LEU A 72 -16.27 -0.31 -0.70
CA LEU A 72 -17.24 0.78 -0.66
C LEU A 72 -17.47 1.34 0.73
N VAL A 73 -17.85 0.49 1.67
CA VAL A 73 -18.36 0.96 2.96
C VAL A 73 -17.26 1.48 3.88
N LYS A 74 -16.02 1.04 3.68
CA LYS A 74 -14.87 1.49 4.46
C LYS A 74 -14.26 2.80 3.94
N ASP A 75 -14.60 3.20 2.73
CA ASP A 75 -14.09 4.42 2.11
C ASP A 75 -15.19 5.49 2.06
N ASP A 76 -15.06 6.49 2.94
CA ASP A 76 -16.01 7.59 3.04
C ASP A 76 -16.04 8.46 1.78
N HIS A 77 -14.93 8.55 1.04
CA HIS A 77 -14.84 9.34 -0.19
C HIS A 77 -15.66 8.70 -1.30
N ILE A 78 -15.55 7.37 -1.43
CA ILE A 78 -16.36 6.61 -2.38
C ILE A 78 -17.84 6.67 -1.97
N LEU A 79 -18.18 6.45 -0.70
CA LEU A 79 -19.56 6.61 -0.23
C LEU A 79 -20.10 8.02 -0.50
N SER A 80 -19.29 9.07 -0.40
CA SER A 80 -19.78 10.45 -0.60
C SER A 80 -20.22 10.71 -2.04
N VAL A 81 -19.61 10.06 -3.05
CA VAL A 81 -20.00 10.24 -4.46
C VAL A 81 -21.10 9.31 -4.93
N LEU A 82 -21.41 8.25 -4.17
CA LEU A 82 -22.44 7.28 -4.57
C LEU A 82 -23.85 7.89 -4.58
N PRO A 83 -24.69 7.54 -5.58
CA PRO A 83 -26.12 7.86 -5.56
C PRO A 83 -26.81 7.27 -4.34
N LYS A 84 -27.83 7.98 -3.84
CA LYS A 84 -28.63 7.56 -2.69
C LYS A 84 -29.25 6.17 -2.88
N ASP A 85 -29.77 5.87 -4.07
CA ASP A 85 -30.41 4.58 -4.35
C ASP A 85 -29.44 3.41 -4.18
N LEU A 86 -28.19 3.57 -4.63
CA LEU A 86 -27.17 2.53 -4.47
C LEU A 86 -26.79 2.35 -2.99
N LYS A 87 -26.69 3.45 -2.23
CA LYS A 87 -26.45 3.39 -0.77
C LYS A 87 -27.56 2.66 -0.04
N VAL A 88 -28.82 2.85 -0.46
CA VAL A 88 -29.95 2.12 0.11
C VAL A 88 -29.81 0.61 -0.15
N GLN A 89 -29.43 0.20 -1.36
CA GLN A 89 -29.22 -1.22 -1.67
C GLN A 89 -28.03 -1.80 -0.90
N ILE A 90 -26.92 -1.09 -0.83
CA ILE A 90 -25.76 -1.48 -0.02
C ILE A 90 -26.15 -1.60 1.46
N SER A 91 -26.94 -0.66 1.98
CA SER A 91 -27.43 -0.70 3.36
C SER A 91 -28.33 -1.91 3.62
N ARG A 92 -29.19 -2.28 2.67
CA ARG A 92 -30.05 -3.48 2.76
C ARG A 92 -29.21 -4.75 2.76
N TRP A 93 -28.23 -4.84 1.87
CA TRP A 93 -27.30 -5.96 1.84
C TRP A 93 -26.50 -6.07 3.15
N CYS A 94 -25.99 -4.95 3.66
CA CYS A 94 -25.28 -4.91 4.94
C CYS A 94 -26.18 -5.38 6.10
N ALA A 95 -27.45 -4.98 6.13
CA ALA A 95 -28.37 -5.39 7.20
C ALA A 95 -28.56 -6.91 7.27
N LEU A 96 -28.46 -7.60 6.12
CA LEU A 96 -28.59 -9.06 6.02
C LEU A 96 -27.27 -9.79 6.31
N HIS A 97 -26.13 -9.26 5.82
CA HIS A 97 -24.86 -10.01 5.81
C HIS A 97 -23.77 -9.44 6.70
N GLN A 98 -23.74 -8.13 6.95
CA GLN A 98 -22.71 -7.43 7.75
C GLN A 98 -23.34 -6.25 8.52
N PRO A 99 -24.14 -6.49 9.58
CA PRO A 99 -24.92 -5.43 10.25
C PRO A 99 -24.06 -4.32 10.85
N ASN A 100 -22.81 -4.63 11.19
CA ASN A 100 -21.81 -3.69 11.68
C ASN A 100 -21.41 -2.61 10.67
N TRP A 101 -21.71 -2.80 9.38
CA TRP A 101 -21.43 -1.84 8.31
C TRP A 101 -22.57 -0.85 8.08
N CYS A 102 -23.80 -1.17 8.52
CA CYS A 102 -24.96 -0.27 8.36
C CYS A 102 -24.74 1.14 8.91
N PRO A 103 -24.12 1.35 10.10
CA PRO A 103 -23.88 2.70 10.61
C PRO A 103 -22.98 3.56 9.69
N LEU A 104 -22.00 2.93 9.03
CA LEU A 104 -21.07 3.61 8.12
C LEU A 104 -21.79 4.14 6.89
N VAL A 105 -22.65 3.31 6.28
CA VAL A 105 -23.47 3.69 5.13
C VAL A 105 -24.52 4.74 5.52
N ASN A 106 -25.21 4.53 6.65
CA ASN A 106 -26.28 5.40 7.11
C ASN A 106 -25.82 6.83 7.40
N ARG A 107 -24.59 7.00 7.87
CA ARG A 107 -23.98 8.32 8.08
C ARG A 107 -23.95 9.16 6.81
N LEU A 108 -23.73 8.53 5.65
CA LEU A 108 -23.60 9.20 4.34
C LEU A 108 -24.79 8.95 3.41
N LEU A 109 -25.90 8.38 3.93
CA LEU A 109 -27.05 7.96 3.13
C LEU A 109 -27.67 9.09 2.31
N ASN A 110 -27.77 10.28 2.89
CA ASN A 110 -28.33 11.47 2.25
C ASN A 110 -27.26 12.44 1.72
N HIS A 111 -25.97 12.13 1.91
CA HIS A 111 -24.88 12.98 1.45
C HIS A 111 -24.34 12.45 0.13
N THR A 112 -24.74 13.04 -1.00
CA THR A 112 -24.22 12.69 -2.32
C THR A 112 -23.67 13.93 -2.99
N VAL A 113 -22.42 13.87 -3.43
CA VAL A 113 -21.73 14.90 -4.21
C VAL A 113 -21.29 14.35 -5.55
N GLU A 114 -21.15 15.20 -6.57
CA GLU A 114 -20.65 14.77 -7.89
C GLU A 114 -19.14 14.47 -7.84
N GLU A 115 -18.39 15.20 -7.01
CA GLU A 115 -16.95 15.09 -6.85
C GLU A 115 -16.58 15.22 -5.37
N CYS A 116 -15.68 14.35 -4.89
CA CYS A 116 -15.15 14.39 -3.53
C CYS A 116 -13.64 14.57 -3.57
N HIS A 117 -13.16 15.59 -2.87
CA HIS A 117 -11.74 15.88 -2.71
C HIS A 117 -11.26 15.28 -1.39
N TYR A 118 -10.18 14.54 -1.41
CA TYR A 118 -9.61 13.90 -0.23
C TYR A 118 -8.10 13.96 -0.23
N MET A 119 -7.51 13.88 0.96
CA MET A 119 -6.06 13.90 1.14
C MET A 119 -5.58 12.47 1.34
N VAL A 120 -4.58 12.08 0.55
CA VAL A 120 -3.90 10.79 0.69
C VAL A 120 -2.48 11.04 1.16
N GLU A 121 -2.09 10.33 2.22
CA GLU A 121 -0.69 10.25 2.60
C GLU A 121 0.02 9.28 1.66
N VAL A 122 0.83 9.83 0.75
CA VAL A 122 1.69 9.06 -0.13
C VAL A 122 2.97 8.73 0.65
N PRO A 123 3.25 7.44 0.91
CA PRO A 123 4.46 7.06 1.62
C PRO A 123 5.67 7.43 0.77
N ASN A 124 6.45 8.39 1.25
CA ASN A 124 7.68 8.80 0.58
C ASN A 124 8.93 8.09 1.15
N ARG A 125 8.73 7.32 2.22
CA ARG A 125 9.75 6.43 2.76
C ARG A 125 9.80 5.16 1.93
N LEU A 126 10.98 4.80 1.46
CA LEU A 126 11.21 3.52 0.78
C LEU A 126 10.62 2.35 1.59
N ARG A 127 10.78 2.35 2.92
CA ARG A 127 10.26 1.28 3.79
C ARG A 127 8.72 1.17 3.81
N ASP A 128 8.02 2.27 3.56
CA ASP A 128 6.56 2.39 3.68
C ASP A 128 5.85 2.30 2.32
N MET A 129 6.59 2.36 1.20
CA MET A 129 6.03 2.15 -0.13
C MET A 129 5.55 0.69 -0.29
N GLU A 130 4.38 0.50 -0.89
CA GLU A 130 3.95 -0.83 -1.35
C GLU A 130 4.87 -1.29 -2.48
N TRP A 131 5.79 -2.16 -2.13
CA TRP A 131 6.79 -2.74 -3.02
C TRP A 131 6.14 -3.69 -4.02
N THR A 132 5.75 -3.19 -5.18
CA THR A 132 5.09 -3.96 -6.24
C THR A 132 6.11 -4.49 -7.25
N GLY A 133 6.21 -5.82 -7.36
CA GLY A 133 6.92 -6.49 -8.45
C GLY A 133 8.22 -7.22 -8.07
N VAL A 134 8.59 -8.18 -8.92
CA VAL A 134 9.70 -9.13 -8.73
C VAL A 134 11.06 -8.43 -8.54
N GLY A 135 11.29 -7.29 -9.21
CA GLY A 135 12.54 -6.55 -9.09
C GLY A 135 12.78 -5.98 -7.68
N SER A 136 11.71 -5.57 -7.00
CA SER A 136 11.80 -5.10 -5.62
C SER A 136 12.21 -6.22 -4.66
N ASP A 137 11.66 -7.42 -4.81
CA ASP A 137 12.02 -8.57 -3.96
C ASP A 137 13.48 -8.99 -4.14
N VAL A 138 13.99 -8.93 -5.37
CA VAL A 138 15.40 -9.19 -5.66
C VAL A 138 16.30 -8.15 -4.97
N LEU A 139 15.94 -6.86 -5.03
CA LEU A 139 16.69 -5.81 -4.33
C LEU A 139 16.69 -6.02 -2.80
N ARG A 140 15.61 -6.55 -2.21
CA ARG A 140 15.57 -6.87 -0.76
C ARG A 140 16.59 -7.93 -0.37
N VAL A 141 16.76 -8.97 -1.18
CA VAL A 141 17.75 -10.03 -0.93
C VAL A 141 19.15 -9.42 -0.87
N TYR A 142 19.49 -8.56 -1.83
CA TYR A 142 20.81 -7.91 -1.86
C TYR A 142 21.01 -6.89 -0.74
N VAL A 143 19.99 -6.08 -0.42
CA VAL A 143 20.06 -5.17 0.74
C VAL A 143 20.26 -5.95 2.04
N ALA A 144 19.59 -7.09 2.21
CA ALA A 144 19.77 -7.96 3.38
C ALA A 144 21.20 -8.54 3.45
N LEU A 145 21.77 -8.94 2.32
CA LEU A 145 23.16 -9.40 2.23
C LEU A 145 24.19 -8.32 2.59
N LEU A 146 23.87 -7.04 2.35
CA LEU A 146 24.73 -5.91 2.72
C LEU A 146 24.62 -5.49 4.20
N LYS A 147 23.53 -5.83 4.91
CA LYS A 147 23.33 -5.44 6.33
C LYS A 147 24.50 -5.82 7.25
N PRO A 148 25.13 -7.00 7.15
CA PRO A 148 26.28 -7.38 7.97
C PRO A 148 27.48 -6.42 7.85
N LEU A 149 27.65 -5.71 6.73
CA LEU A 149 28.75 -4.76 6.54
C LEU A 149 28.71 -3.62 7.56
N ARG A 150 27.51 -3.25 8.06
CA ARG A 150 27.34 -2.21 9.09
C ARG A 150 27.97 -2.57 10.44
N LYS A 151 28.21 -3.85 10.69
CA LYS A 151 28.76 -4.35 11.96
C LYS A 151 30.30 -4.41 11.98
N GLY A 152 30.96 -3.96 10.91
CA GLY A 152 32.41 -4.00 10.81
C GLY A 152 32.93 -5.42 10.58
N LEU A 153 32.81 -5.90 9.34
CA LEU A 153 33.33 -7.22 8.96
C LEU A 153 34.82 -7.17 8.60
N PRO A 154 35.56 -8.29 8.83
CA PRO A 154 36.89 -8.50 8.28
C PRO A 154 36.92 -8.30 6.76
N GLU A 155 38.03 -7.78 6.24
CA GLU A 155 38.13 -7.35 4.85
C GLU A 155 37.80 -8.46 3.84
N ALA A 156 38.24 -9.69 4.09
CA ALA A 156 37.95 -10.84 3.24
C ALA A 156 36.44 -11.13 3.15
N GLN A 157 35.73 -11.09 4.28
CA GLN A 157 34.29 -11.31 4.35
C GLN A 157 33.50 -10.13 3.76
N ARG A 158 34.00 -8.91 3.94
CA ARG A 158 33.44 -7.71 3.29
C ARG A 158 33.50 -7.82 1.77
N ARG A 159 34.66 -8.23 1.23
CA ARG A 159 34.84 -8.44 -0.22
C ARG A 159 33.92 -9.54 -0.76
N ASP A 160 33.78 -10.65 -0.04
CA ASP A 160 32.88 -11.74 -0.42
C ASP A 160 31.41 -11.28 -0.52
N VAL A 161 30.93 -10.54 0.49
CA VAL A 161 29.58 -9.96 0.49
C VAL A 161 29.38 -8.99 -0.68
N ILE A 162 30.33 -8.08 -0.90
CA ILE A 162 30.25 -7.10 -2.00
C ILE A 162 30.25 -7.80 -3.36
N ASN A 163 31.11 -8.78 -3.57
CA ASN A 163 31.19 -9.51 -4.85
C ASN A 163 29.92 -10.29 -5.14
N LYS A 164 29.34 -10.97 -4.15
CA LYS A 164 28.06 -11.69 -4.30
C LYS A 164 26.92 -10.76 -4.69
N VAL A 165 26.84 -9.58 -4.07
CA VAL A 165 25.82 -8.57 -4.41
C VAL A 165 26.07 -8.00 -5.81
N ARG A 166 27.33 -7.73 -6.18
CA ARG A 166 27.69 -7.22 -7.50
C ARG A 166 27.35 -8.21 -8.60
N GLU A 167 27.77 -9.47 -8.47
CA GLU A 167 27.50 -10.53 -9.45
C GLU A 167 26.00 -10.76 -9.59
N GLY A 168 25.28 -10.86 -8.48
CA GLY A 168 23.84 -11.07 -8.49
C GLY A 168 23.05 -9.91 -9.12
N LEU A 169 23.47 -8.65 -8.91
CA LEU A 169 22.85 -7.50 -9.57
C LEU A 169 23.14 -7.46 -11.07
N MET A 170 24.35 -7.81 -11.50
CA MET A 170 24.70 -7.90 -12.92
C MET A 170 23.87 -8.97 -13.63
N THR A 171 23.79 -10.18 -13.06
CA THR A 171 22.97 -11.25 -13.62
C THR A 171 21.48 -10.88 -13.68
N PHE A 172 20.97 -10.16 -12.67
CA PHE A 172 19.59 -9.68 -12.70
C PHE A 172 19.38 -8.64 -13.81
N ALA A 173 20.33 -7.71 -14.00
CA ALA A 173 20.28 -6.73 -15.07
C ALA A 173 20.30 -7.39 -16.45
N ASP A 174 21.19 -8.36 -16.68
CA ASP A 174 21.28 -9.10 -17.93
C ASP A 174 19.95 -9.80 -18.29
N ILE A 175 19.34 -10.48 -17.31
CA ILE A 175 18.03 -11.15 -17.48
C ILE A 175 16.92 -10.13 -17.76
N TYR A 176 16.97 -8.98 -17.10
CA TYR A 176 15.96 -7.94 -17.27
C TYR A 176 16.07 -7.28 -18.65
N ASP A 177 17.29 -7.00 -19.10
CA ASP A 177 17.57 -6.44 -20.43
C ASP A 177 17.19 -7.44 -21.55
N GLU A 178 17.47 -8.72 -21.38
CA GLU A 178 17.04 -9.78 -22.32
C GLU A 178 15.51 -9.85 -22.40
N LYS A 179 14.82 -9.78 -21.26
CA LYS A 179 13.36 -9.84 -21.21
C LYS A 179 12.69 -8.58 -21.80
N ILE A 180 13.27 -7.40 -21.60
CA ILE A 180 12.80 -6.16 -22.23
C ILE A 180 13.09 -6.17 -23.73
N GLY A 181 14.26 -6.67 -24.15
CA GLY A 181 14.60 -6.85 -25.55
C GLY A 181 13.59 -7.73 -26.27
N ALA A 182 13.30 -8.91 -25.71
CA ALA A 182 12.31 -9.84 -26.25
C ALA A 182 10.89 -9.24 -26.34
N MET A 183 10.45 -8.47 -25.33
CA MET A 183 9.15 -7.79 -25.36
C MET A 183 9.08 -6.65 -26.39
N ARG A 184 10.21 -5.98 -26.70
CA ARG A 184 10.24 -4.95 -27.75
C ARG A 184 10.17 -5.57 -29.14
N GLU A 185 10.91 -6.65 -29.36
CA GLU A 185 10.86 -7.41 -30.63
C GLU A 185 9.48 -8.00 -30.89
N GLU A 186 8.78 -8.50 -29.86
CA GLU A 186 7.42 -9.02 -30.00
C GLU A 186 6.40 -7.92 -30.33
N ASN A 187 6.54 -6.71 -29.78
CA ASN A 187 5.66 -5.58 -30.10
C ASN A 187 5.92 -5.00 -31.50
N ASP A 188 7.17 -4.99 -31.96
CA ASP A 188 7.55 -4.52 -33.31
C ASP A 188 7.15 -5.51 -34.43
N LEU A 189 6.71 -6.73 -34.09
CA LEU A 189 6.20 -7.75 -35.03
C LEU A 189 4.66 -7.75 -35.17
N VAL A 190 3.96 -6.91 -34.41
CA VAL A 190 2.49 -6.81 -34.41
C VAL A 190 1.99 -5.54 -35.12
N ASP A 191 2.89 -4.66 -35.56
CA ASP A 191 2.62 -3.56 -36.51
C ASP A 191 2.98 -3.93 -37.96
#